data_AF-A0A1F5S856-F1
#
_entry.id   AF-A0A1F5S856-F1
#
_cell.length_a   1.000
_cell.length_b   1.000
_cell.length_c   1.000
_cell.angle_alpha   90.00
_cell.angle_beta   90.00
_cell.angle_gamma   90.00
#
_symmetry.space_group_name_H-M   'P 1'
#
loop_
_entity.id
_entity.type
_entity.pdbx_description
1 polymer ?
#
loop_
_entity_poly.entity_id
_entity_poly.type
_entity_poly.pdbx_seq_one_letter_code
_entity_poly.pdbx_strand_id
1 'polypeptide(L)'
;MEKVTISKTRYERLKKQADAYKKFAADFYSCAMCDNVEEIVDDFKSTGIYTEGFLHDLEDGLKKSSYNKKYGNKAFAGRSKKVHQRA
;
A
#
# COMPACT_ATOMS: atom_id res chain seq x y z
N MET A 1 -4.01 31.67 -10.87
CA MET A 1 -4.27 30.43 -11.64
C MET A 1 -4.21 30.77 -13.11
N GLU A 2 -3.18 30.31 -13.80
CA GLU A 2 -3.08 30.50 -15.25
C GLU A 2 -4.08 29.58 -15.96
N LYS A 3 -4.91 30.17 -16.83
CA LYS A 3 -5.94 29.45 -17.57
C LYS A 3 -5.35 29.01 -18.90
N VAL A 4 -4.87 27.78 -18.96
CA VAL A 4 -4.30 27.21 -20.18
C VAL A 4 -5.42 26.59 -21.02
N THR A 5 -5.63 27.13 -22.22
CA THR A 5 -6.62 26.61 -23.17
C THR A 5 -5.92 25.64 -24.12
N ILE A 6 -6.42 24.40 -24.21
CA ILE A 6 -5.89 23.37 -25.11
C ILE A 6 -6.99 22.80 -25.98
N SER A 7 -6.62 22.27 -27.15
CA SER A 7 -7.56 21.57 -28.02
C SER A 7 -8.04 20.27 -27.37
N LYS A 8 -9.29 19.88 -27.66
CA LYS A 8 -9.90 18.66 -27.13
C LYS A 8 -9.05 17.42 -27.40
N THR A 9 -8.50 17.29 -28.60
CA THR A 9 -7.61 16.19 -29.00
C THR A 9 -6.36 16.12 -28.14
N ARG A 10 -5.75 17.29 -27.82
CA ARG A 10 -4.57 17.36 -26.96
C ARG A 10 -4.91 16.98 -25.52
N TYR A 11 -6.07 17.42 -25.03
CA TYR A 11 -6.57 17.04 -23.71
C TYR A 11 -6.79 15.52 -23.60
N GLU A 12 -7.46 14.91 -24.57
CA GLU A 12 -7.73 13.46 -24.55
C GLU A 12 -6.45 12.63 -24.57
N ARG A 13 -5.44 13.06 -25.34
CA ARG A 13 -4.12 12.42 -25.36
C ARG A 13 -3.42 12.51 -24.00
N LEU A 14 -3.41 13.70 -23.41
CA LEU A 14 -2.81 13.93 -22.08
C LEU A 14 -3.53 13.14 -21.00
N LYS A 15 -4.86 13.06 -21.07
CA LYS A 15 -5.67 12.27 -20.14
C LYS A 15 -5.30 10.79 -20.20
N LYS A 16 -5.20 10.21 -21.41
CA LYS A 16 -4.77 8.81 -21.59
C LYS A 16 -3.37 8.56 -21.02
N GLN A 17 -2.43 9.49 -21.25
CA GLN A 17 -1.09 9.39 -20.68
C GLN A 17 -1.12 9.45 -19.15
N ALA A 18 -1.86 10.39 -18.57
CA ALA A 18 -2.00 10.53 -17.12
C ALA A 18 -2.62 9.28 -16.48
N ASP A 19 -3.64 8.69 -17.11
CA ASP A 19 -4.28 7.47 -16.63
C ASP A 19 -3.32 6.27 -16.70
N ALA A 20 -2.51 6.17 -17.75
CA ALA A 20 -1.46 5.14 -17.86
C ALA A 20 -0.38 5.31 -16.77
N TYR A 21 0.10 6.54 -16.56
CA TYR A 21 1.06 6.84 -15.49
C TYR A 21 0.51 6.51 -14.10
N LYS A 22 -0.77 6.83 -13.84
CA LYS A 22 -1.41 6.50 -12.55
C LYS A 22 -1.46 5.00 -12.31
N LYS A 23 -1.80 4.20 -13.33
CA LYS A 23 -1.81 2.73 -13.21
C LYS A 23 -0.41 2.19 -12.97
N PHE A 24 0.55 2.61 -13.78
CA PHE A 24 1.94 2.21 -13.61
C PHE A 24 2.50 2.59 -12.24
N ALA A 25 2.25 3.81 -11.77
CA ALA A 25 2.69 4.26 -10.46
C ALA A 25 2.03 3.44 -9.34
N ALA A 26 0.74 3.15 -9.43
CA ALA A 26 0.06 2.30 -8.45
C ALA A 26 0.68 0.91 -8.39
N ASP A 27 0.97 0.30 -9.53
CA ASP A 27 1.59 -1.03 -9.61
C ASP A 27 3.04 -1.00 -9.13
N PHE A 28 3.83 0.00 -9.55
CA PHE A 28 5.22 0.19 -9.15
C PHE A 28 5.35 0.40 -7.64
N TYR A 29 4.57 1.32 -7.05
CA TYR A 29 4.57 1.52 -5.61
C TYR A 29 4.01 0.32 -4.85
N SER A 30 3.07 -0.44 -5.43
CA SER A 30 2.62 -1.69 -4.81
C SER A 30 3.72 -2.75 -4.74
N CYS A 31 4.61 -2.77 -5.74
CA CYS A 31 5.73 -3.69 -5.82
C CYS A 31 6.91 -3.25 -4.94
N ALA A 32 7.26 -1.96 -5.00
CA ALA A 32 8.36 -1.39 -4.23
C ALA A 32 8.08 -1.28 -2.72
N MET A 33 6.80 -1.26 -2.32
CA MET A 33 6.40 -1.23 -0.89
C MET A 33 6.19 -2.63 -0.30
N CYS A 34 6.65 -3.67 -0.98
CA CYS A 34 6.82 -4.99 -0.39
C CYS A 34 8.24 -5.07 0.18
N ASP A 35 8.53 -4.23 1.18
CA ASP A 35 9.76 -4.40 1.95
C ASP A 35 9.71 -5.79 2.60
N ASN A 36 10.69 -6.63 2.30
CA ASN A 36 10.76 -7.96 2.87
C ASN A 36 10.99 -7.81 4.38
N VAL A 37 10.06 -8.33 5.18
CA VAL A 37 10.16 -8.25 6.64
C VAL A 37 11.49 -8.84 7.13
N GLU A 38 11.94 -9.91 6.49
CA GLU A 38 13.22 -10.57 6.78
C GLU A 38 14.42 -9.65 6.52
N GLU A 39 14.42 -8.91 5.40
CA GLU A 39 15.50 -7.97 5.05
C GLU A 39 15.58 -6.81 6.06
N ILE A 40 14.43 -6.27 6.48
CA ILE A 40 14.38 -5.23 7.52
C ILE A 40 14.90 -5.78 8.86
N VAL A 41 14.49 -6.98 9.26
CA VAL A 41 14.94 -7.57 10.53
C VAL A 41 16.45 -7.86 10.50
N ASP A 42 16.98 -8.33 9.37
CA ASP A 42 18.41 -8.59 9.17
C ASP A 42 19.24 -7.30 9.23
N ASP A 43 18.75 -6.20 8.66
CA ASP A 43 19.39 -4.89 8.78
C ASP A 43 19.51 -4.46 10.24
N PHE A 44 18.44 -4.57 11.01
CA PHE A 44 18.45 -4.22 12.44
C PHE A 44 19.34 -5.18 13.24
N LYS A 45 19.32 -6.47 12.92
CA LYS A 45 20.19 -7.47 13.55
C LYS A 45 21.67 -7.18 13.28
N SER A 46 22.02 -6.73 12.08
CA SER A 46 23.39 -6.42 11.67
C SER A 46 24.03 -5.29 12.50
N THR A 47 23.21 -4.39 13.06
CA THR A 47 23.70 -3.29 13.89
C THR A 47 24.22 -3.75 15.25
N GLY A 48 23.78 -4.92 15.75
CA GLY A 48 24.21 -5.48 17.03
C GLY A 48 23.82 -4.68 18.28
N ILE A 49 23.04 -3.59 18.15
CA ILE A 49 22.64 -2.72 19.28
C ILE A 49 21.26 -3.05 19.86
N TYR A 50 20.51 -3.94 19.20
CA TYR A 50 19.15 -4.31 19.59
C TYR A 50 19.12 -5.68 20.26
N THR A 51 18.20 -5.84 21.21
CA THR A 51 17.99 -7.12 21.89
C THR A 51 17.19 -8.08 21.02
N GLU A 52 17.37 -9.39 21.22
CA GLU A 52 16.59 -10.43 20.53
C GLU A 52 15.08 -10.26 20.75
N GLY A 53 14.67 -9.81 21.95
CA GLY A 53 13.25 -9.53 22.23
C GLY A 53 12.70 -8.38 21.38
N PHE A 54 13.48 -7.31 21.18
CA PHE A 54 13.08 -6.22 20.30
C PHE A 54 12.99 -6.67 18.84
N LEU A 55 13.96 -7.45 18.36
CA LEU A 55 13.96 -7.97 16.98
C LEU A 55 12.75 -8.87 16.73
N HIS A 56 12.39 -9.72 17.69
CA HIS A 56 11.20 -10.56 17.63
C HIS A 56 9.91 -9.71 17.57
N ASP A 57 9.78 -8.71 18.44
CA ASP A 57 8.60 -7.83 18.45
C ASP A 57 8.49 -6.97 17.18
N LEU A 58 9.63 -6.55 16.62
CA LEU A 58 9.71 -5.84 15.35
C LEU A 58 9.22 -6.72 14.19
N GLU A 59 9.73 -7.94 14.08
CA GLU A 59 9.31 -8.91 13.05
C GLU A 59 7.80 -9.20 13.14
N ASP A 60 7.32 -9.46 14.35
CA ASP A 60 5.91 -9.72 14.63
C ASP A 60 5.00 -8.52 14.28
N GLY A 61 5.43 -7.31 14.63
CA GLY A 61 4.73 -6.06 14.31
C GLY A 61 4.67 -5.81 12.80
N LEU A 62 5.77 -6.04 12.08
CA LEU A 62 5.86 -5.91 10.63
C LEU A 62 4.97 -6.94 9.91
N LYS A 63 4.95 -8.19 10.38
CA LYS A 63 4.04 -9.24 9.85
C LYS A 63 2.57 -8.91 10.10
N LYS A 64 2.22 -8.42 11.29
CA LYS A 64 0.83 -8.08 11.65
C LYS A 64 0.33 -6.83 10.91
N SER A 65 1.17 -5.83 10.70
CA SER A 65 0.83 -4.62 9.96
C SER A 65 0.69 -4.85 8.45
N SER A 66 1.55 -5.70 7.86
CA SER A 66 1.45 -6.11 6.46
C SER A 66 0.25 -7.04 6.17
N TYR A 67 -0.23 -7.79 7.17
CA TYR A 67 -1.47 -8.59 7.06
C TYR A 67 -2.70 -7.73 6.73
N ASN A 68 -2.74 -6.48 7.21
CA ASN A 68 -3.85 -5.57 6.96
C ASN A 68 -3.90 -5.08 5.50
N LYS A 69 -2.77 -5.12 4.78
CA LYS A 69 -2.68 -4.77 3.35
C LYS A 69 -3.16 -5.92 2.44
N LYS A 70 -2.96 -7.18 2.86
CA LYS A 70 -3.33 -8.39 2.08
C LYS A 70 -4.74 -8.90 2.35
N TYR A 71 -5.29 -8.68 3.55
CA TYR A 71 -6.62 -9.18 3.97
C TYR A 71 -7.61 -8.12 4.49
N GLY A 72 -7.20 -6.86 4.68
CA GLY A 72 -8.08 -5.80 5.22
C GLY A 72 -9.34 -5.56 4.38
N ASN A 73 -9.27 -5.75 3.06
CA ASN A 73 -10.43 -5.62 2.17
C ASN A 73 -11.44 -6.78 2.25
N LYS A 74 -11.06 -7.96 2.77
CA LYS A 74 -12.00 -9.10 2.88
C LYS A 74 -12.76 -9.11 4.22
N ALA A 75 -12.15 -8.60 5.29
CA ALA A 75 -12.78 -8.54 6.60
C ALA A 75 -13.90 -7.47 6.69
N PHE A 76 -13.79 -6.37 5.93
CA PHE A 76 -14.81 -5.31 5.92
C PHE A 76 -16.04 -5.63 5.04
N ALA A 77 -15.87 -6.43 3.99
CA ALA A 77 -16.98 -6.84 3.11
C ALA A 77 -18.00 -7.78 3.79
N GLY A 78 -17.59 -8.50 4.84
CA GLY A 78 -18.46 -9.42 5.59
C GLY A 78 -19.30 -8.77 6.69
N ARG A 79 -18.93 -7.59 7.20
CA ARG A 79 -19.65 -6.92 8.31
C ARG A 79 -20.82 -6.06 7.85
N SER A 80 -20.80 -5.52 6.63
CA SER A 80 -21.86 -4.62 6.17
C SER A 80 -23.20 -5.31 5.85
N LYS A 81 -23.22 -6.63 5.68
CA LYS A 81 -24.45 -7.38 5.32
C LYS A 81 -25.29 -7.89 6.50
N LYS A 82 -24.80 -7.81 7.75
CA LYS A 82 -25.54 -8.33 8.92
C LYS A 82 -26.22 -7.27 9.80
N VAL A 83 -26.16 -5.99 9.43
CA VAL A 83 -26.76 -4.90 10.24
C VAL A 83 -28.14 -4.48 9.74
N HIS A 84 -28.67 -5.08 8.65
CA HIS A 84 -29.97 -4.71 8.08
C HIS A 84 -31.10 -5.72 8.28
N GLN A 85 -30.96 -6.70 9.19
CA GLN A 85 -32.05 -7.65 9.52
C GLN A 85 -32.55 -7.57 10.96
N ARG A 86 -32.19 -6.51 11.70
CA ARG A 86 -32.76 -6.22 13.02
C ARG A 86 -32.97 -4.72 13.17
N ALA A 87 -34.03 -4.23 12.53
CA ALA A 87 -34.71 -2.99 12.88
C ALA A 87 -36.21 -3.29 12.83
#